data_AF-A9B313-F1
#
_entry.id   AF-A9B313-F1
#
_cell.length_a   1.000
_cell.length_b   1.000
_cell.length_c   1.000
_cell.angle_alpha   90.00
_cell.angle_beta   90.00
_cell.angle_gamma   90.00
#
_symmetry.space_group_name_H-M   'P 1'
#
loop_
_entity.id
_entity.type
_entity.pdbx_description
1 polymer ?
#
loop_
_entity_poly.entity_id
_entity_poly.type
_entity_poly.pdbx_seq_one_letter_code
_entity_poly.pdbx_strand_id
1 'polypeptide(L)'
;MYRVPHNPQPKYRWPMILMCCYYGFVGFLAILGSCTFFSIMIDSKMLGGNYILSLLWSSVLLLANVSRLGLLVGLLKFYRWAYYGALIIELLTIINLISQFVLHSGLITWPELASGLIGMLILGYLLQPKIKQQFLKST
;
A
#
# COMPACT_ATOMS: atom_id res chain seq x y z
N MET A 1 2.69 -39.04 26.63
CA MET A 1 3.15 -37.87 25.85
C MET A 1 2.14 -36.75 26.00
N TYR A 2 2.45 -35.72 26.79
CA TYR A 2 1.57 -34.57 26.99
C TYR A 2 1.57 -33.73 25.69
N ARG A 3 0.43 -33.63 24.99
CA ARG A 3 0.29 -32.65 23.90
C ARG A 3 0.14 -31.28 24.53
N VAL A 4 1.23 -30.51 24.51
CA VAL A 4 1.20 -29.08 24.83
C VAL A 4 0.23 -28.41 23.85
N PRO A 5 -0.87 -27.78 24.31
CA PRO A 5 -1.74 -27.03 23.43
C PRO A 5 -0.94 -25.85 22.90
N HIS A 6 -0.47 -25.94 21.65
CA HIS A 6 -0.01 -24.79 20.90
C HIS A 6 -1.22 -23.92 20.64
N ASN A 7 -1.53 -23.05 21.61
CA ASN A 7 -2.50 -21.99 21.44
C ASN A 7 -2.03 -21.11 20.27
N PRO A 8 -2.68 -21.13 19.09
CA PRO A 8 -2.30 -20.30 17.96
C PRO A 8 -2.88 -18.89 18.15
N GLN A 9 -2.79 -18.33 19.36
CA GLN A 9 -3.15 -16.93 19.54
C GLN A 9 -2.10 -16.07 18.84
N PRO A 10 -2.52 -15.07 18.06
CA PRO A 10 -1.63 -14.29 17.23
C PRO A 10 -0.75 -13.43 18.14
N LYS A 11 0.48 -13.89 18.38
CA LYS A 11 1.53 -13.15 19.10
C LYS A 11 1.90 -11.82 18.41
N TYR A 12 1.35 -11.55 17.22
CA TYR A 12 1.63 -10.40 16.37
C TYR A 12 0.36 -9.59 16.02
N ARG A 13 -0.42 -9.16 17.02
CA ARG A 13 -1.51 -8.18 16.79
C ARG A 13 -0.99 -6.79 16.45
N TRP A 14 0.11 -6.37 17.06
CA TRP A 14 0.69 -5.04 16.89
C TRP A 14 1.09 -4.70 15.43
N PRO A 15 1.79 -5.57 14.67
CA PRO A 15 2.11 -5.30 13.27
C PRO A 15 0.87 -5.11 12.39
N MET A 16 -0.18 -5.88 12.66
CA MET A 16 -1.43 -5.78 11.91
C MET A 16 -2.17 -4.46 12.20
N ILE A 17 -2.19 -4.02 13.45
CA ILE A 17 -2.74 -2.71 13.84
C ILE A 17 -1.96 -1.58 13.16
N LEU A 18 -0.62 -1.65 13.15
CA LEU A 18 0.23 -0.66 12.47
C LEU A 18 -0.04 -0.60 10.96
N MET A 19 -0.19 -1.75 10.30
CA MET A 19 -0.59 -1.79 8.89
C MET A 19 -1.94 -1.15 8.66
N CYS A 20 -2.94 -1.44 9.50
CA CYS A 20 -4.25 -0.82 9.41
C CYS A 20 -4.18 0.71 9.61
N CYS A 21 -3.43 1.19 10.61
CA CYS A 21 -3.24 2.63 10.82
C CYS A 21 -2.58 3.30 9.60
N TYR A 22 -1.54 2.68 9.05
CA TYR A 22 -0.85 3.19 7.87
C TYR A 22 -1.77 3.24 6.64
N TYR A 23 -2.49 2.16 6.35
CA TYR A 23 -3.42 2.12 5.22
C TYR A 23 -4.59 3.10 5.38
N GLY A 24 -5.09 3.27 6.61
CA GLY A 24 -6.12 4.24 6.92
C GLY A 24 -5.65 5.67 6.67
N PHE A 25 -4.48 6.02 7.20
CA PHE A 25 -3.93 7.37 7.07
C PHE A 25 -3.56 7.73 5.63
N VAL A 26 -2.77 6.88 4.96
CA VAL A 26 -2.33 7.16 3.58
C VAL A 26 -3.50 7.13 2.61
N GLY A 27 -4.40 6.18 2.76
CA GLY A 27 -5.56 6.10 1.89
C GLY A 27 -6.54 7.25 2.09
N PHE A 28 -6.69 7.76 3.31
CA PHE A 28 -7.48 8.98 3.56
C PHE A 28 -6.88 10.21 2.89
N LEU A 29 -5.57 10.42 3.03
CA LEU A 29 -4.87 11.51 2.33
C LEU A 29 -5.00 11.39 0.81
N ALA A 30 -4.97 10.17 0.28
CA ALA A 30 -5.13 9.93 -1.15
C ALA A 30 -6.54 10.23 -1.66
N ILE A 31 -7.58 10.03 -0.85
CA ILE A 31 -8.94 10.49 -1.21
C ILE A 31 -8.99 12.01 -1.29
N LEU A 32 -8.41 12.72 -0.32
CA LEU A 32 -8.35 14.18 -0.38
C LEU A 32 -7.58 14.68 -1.61
N GLY A 33 -6.45 14.04 -1.92
CA GLY A 33 -5.66 14.32 -3.11
C GLY A 33 -6.35 13.93 -4.43
N SER A 34 -7.26 12.96 -4.42
CA SER A 34 -7.99 12.58 -5.64
C SER A 34 -9.01 13.63 -6.04
N CYS A 35 -9.70 14.24 -5.07
CA CYS A 35 -10.62 15.34 -5.33
C CYS A 35 -9.93 16.52 -6.03
N THR A 36 -8.72 16.87 -5.62
CA THR A 36 -7.94 17.94 -6.24
C THR A 36 -7.37 17.52 -7.60
N PHE A 37 -6.86 16.28 -7.72
CA PHE A 37 -6.36 15.73 -8.98
C PHE A 37 -7.43 15.71 -10.08
N PHE A 38 -8.64 15.23 -9.77
CA PHE A 38 -9.75 15.22 -10.71
C PHE A 38 -10.23 16.63 -11.08
N SER A 39 -10.23 17.55 -10.13
CA SER A 39 -10.62 18.95 -10.40
C SER A 39 -9.65 19.62 -11.39
N ILE A 40 -8.34 19.41 -11.23
CA ILE A 40 -7.30 19.91 -12.16
C ILE A 40 -7.42 19.22 -13.53
N MET A 41 -7.68 17.91 -13.55
CA MET A 41 -7.88 17.14 -14.78
C MET A 41 -9.08 17.60 -15.60
N ILE A 42 -10.19 17.98 -14.95
CA ILE A 42 -11.40 18.47 -15.62
C ILE A 42 -11.19 19.88 -16.19
N ASP A 43 -10.46 20.74 -15.47
CA ASP A 43 -10.23 22.13 -15.87
C ASP A 43 -9.12 22.28 -16.93
N SER A 44 -8.14 21.37 -16.93
CA SER A 44 -6.99 21.45 -17.82
C SER A 44 -7.17 20.63 -19.10
N LYS A 45 -6.97 21.27 -20.27
CA LYS A 45 -6.84 20.60 -21.58
C LYS A 45 -5.51 19.81 -21.70
N MET A 46 -5.12 19.05 -20.69
CA MET A 46 -3.80 18.40 -20.57
C MET A 46 -3.64 17.09 -21.36
N LEU A 47 -4.53 16.79 -22.31
CA LEU A 47 -4.46 15.63 -23.22
C LEU A 47 -3.43 15.81 -24.36
N GLY A 48 -2.28 16.41 -24.06
CA GLY A 48 -1.13 16.46 -24.98
C GLY A 48 -0.28 15.19 -24.86
N GLY A 49 0.14 14.62 -25.99
CA GLY A 49 0.74 13.27 -26.08
C GLY A 49 1.90 12.96 -25.12
N ASN A 50 2.72 13.95 -24.75
CA ASN A 50 3.85 13.76 -23.83
C ASN A 50 3.46 13.74 -22.34
N TYR A 51 2.26 14.22 -21.99
CA TYR A 51 1.78 14.28 -20.61
C TYR A 51 0.91 13.07 -20.24
N ILE A 52 0.41 12.32 -21.22
CA ILE A 52 -0.50 11.19 -21.02
C ILE A 52 0.14 10.09 -20.17
N LEU A 53 1.41 9.73 -20.43
CA LEU A 53 2.09 8.67 -19.68
C LEU A 53 2.28 9.06 -18.19
N SER A 54 2.68 10.31 -17.94
CA SER A 54 2.84 10.84 -16.58
C SER A 54 1.50 10.94 -15.84
N LEU A 55 0.44 11.33 -16.55
CA LEU A 55 -0.92 11.38 -16.04
C LEU A 55 -1.46 9.98 -15.70
N LEU A 56 -1.25 9.01 -16.58
CA LEU A 56 -1.61 7.61 -16.35
C LEU A 56 -0.86 7.04 -15.15
N TRP A 57 0.45 7.28 -15.06
CA TRP A 57 1.26 6.86 -13.92
C TRP A 57 0.76 7.46 -12.61
N SER A 58 0.50 8.77 -12.59
CA SER A 58 -0.07 9.47 -11.43
C SER A 58 -1.44 8.93 -11.03
N SER A 59 -2.28 8.61 -12.02
CA SER A 59 -3.61 8.01 -11.81
C SER A 59 -3.51 6.60 -11.21
N VAL A 60 -2.55 5.79 -11.67
CA VAL A 60 -2.28 4.45 -11.13
C VAL A 60 -1.80 4.53 -9.67
N LEU A 61 -0.90 5.46 -9.34
CA LEU A 61 -0.43 5.68 -7.97
C LEU A 61 -1.56 6.18 -7.07
N LEU A 62 -2.41 7.07 -7.57
CA LEU A 62 -3.56 7.56 -6.84
C LEU A 62 -4.56 6.44 -6.54
N LEU A 63 -4.87 5.61 -7.53
CA LEU A 63 -5.73 4.44 -7.38
C LEU A 63 -5.13 3.44 -6.38
N ALA A 64 -3.82 3.20 -6.45
CA ALA A 64 -3.10 2.35 -5.50
C ALA A 64 -3.22 2.88 -4.07
N ASN A 65 -3.04 4.19 -3.85
CA ASN A 65 -3.17 4.75 -2.51
C ASN A 65 -4.62 4.74 -2.01
N VAL A 66 -5.62 5.03 -2.84
CA VAL A 66 -7.04 4.94 -2.46
C VAL A 66 -7.42 3.48 -2.13
N SER A 67 -6.92 2.52 -2.90
CA SER A 67 -7.20 1.09 -2.66
C SER A 67 -6.63 0.57 -1.34
N ARG A 68 -5.67 1.26 -0.70
CA ARG A 68 -5.23 0.94 0.67
C ARG A 68 -6.38 0.99 1.69
N LEU A 69 -7.38 1.86 1.51
CA LEU A 69 -8.60 1.83 2.35
C LEU A 69 -9.44 0.57 2.10
N GLY A 70 -9.54 0.13 0.84
CA GLY A 70 -10.16 -1.14 0.51
C GLY A 70 -9.44 -2.32 1.14
N LEU A 71 -8.10 -2.29 1.17
CA LEU A 71 -7.28 -3.29 1.84
C LEU A 71 -7.40 -3.23 3.36
N LEU A 72 -7.64 -2.08 3.96
CA LEU A 72 -7.93 -1.97 5.39
C LEU A 72 -9.20 -2.77 5.74
N VAL A 73 -10.27 -2.60 4.96
CA VAL A 73 -11.50 -3.39 5.12
C VAL A 73 -11.23 -4.88 4.86
N GLY A 74 -10.40 -5.18 3.86
CA GLY A 74 -9.93 -6.53 3.56
C GLY A 74 -9.15 -7.17 4.72
N LEU A 75 -8.25 -6.43 5.39
CA LEU A 75 -7.49 -6.92 6.53
C LEU A 75 -8.38 -7.26 7.72
N LEU A 76 -9.56 -6.62 7.83
CA LEU A 76 -10.52 -6.86 8.89
C LEU A 76 -11.47 -8.04 8.61
N LYS A 77 -11.82 -8.28 7.33
CA LYS A 77 -12.87 -9.25 6.95
C LYS A 77 -12.43 -10.35 5.96
N PHE A 78 -11.46 -10.09 5.09
CA PHE A 78 -11.06 -10.96 3.98
C PHE A 78 -9.53 -11.09 3.87
N TYR A 79 -8.92 -11.68 4.91
CA TYR A 79 -7.47 -11.78 5.13
C TYR A 79 -6.67 -12.24 3.90
N ARG A 80 -7.16 -13.23 3.16
CA ARG A 80 -6.45 -13.78 1.98
C ARG A 80 -6.35 -12.77 0.83
N TRP A 81 -7.43 -12.07 0.51
CA TRP A 81 -7.45 -11.07 -0.56
C TRP A 81 -6.65 -9.83 -0.19
N ALA A 82 -6.76 -9.42 1.08
CA ALA A 82 -5.98 -8.32 1.62
C ALA A 82 -4.48 -8.58 1.56
N TYR A 83 -4.04 -9.82 1.80
CA TYR A 83 -2.63 -10.20 1.68
C TYR A 83 -2.09 -9.99 0.26
N TYR A 84 -2.79 -10.50 -0.77
CA TYR A 84 -2.34 -10.34 -2.15
C TYR A 84 -2.39 -8.88 -2.60
N GLY A 85 -3.45 -8.15 -2.23
CA GLY A 85 -3.54 -6.73 -2.54
C GLY A 85 -2.46 -5.90 -1.86
N ALA A 86 -2.16 -6.18 -0.59
CA ALA A 86 -1.09 -5.52 0.15
C ALA A 86 0.27 -5.74 -0.51
N LEU A 87 0.58 -6.97 -0.91
CA LEU A 87 1.82 -7.26 -1.63
C LEU A 87 1.94 -6.43 -2.91
N ILE A 88 0.88 -6.36 -3.73
CA ILE A 88 0.90 -5.65 -5.01
C ILE A 88 1.09 -4.15 -4.78
N ILE A 89 0.34 -3.55 -3.86
CA ILE A 89 0.41 -2.11 -3.61
C ILE A 89 1.77 -1.71 -3.04
N GLU A 90 2.26 -2.43 -2.03
CA GLU A 90 3.55 -2.07 -1.43
C GLU A 90 4.70 -2.25 -2.43
N LEU A 91 4.64 -3.27 -3.29
CA LEU A 91 5.64 -3.47 -4.34
C LEU A 91 5.58 -2.34 -5.38
N LEU A 92 4.38 -1.89 -5.76
CA LEU A 92 4.20 -0.73 -6.62
C LEU A 92 4.77 0.55 -5.99
N THR A 93 4.59 0.76 -4.68
CA THR A 93 5.17 1.95 -4.02
C THR A 93 6.69 1.93 -3.97
N ILE A 94 7.31 0.76 -3.82
CA ILE A 94 8.76 0.63 -3.93
C ILE A 94 9.23 0.90 -5.35
N ILE A 95 8.55 0.33 -6.37
CA ILE A 95 8.88 0.60 -7.78
C ILE A 95 8.81 2.11 -8.05
N ASN A 96 7.79 2.80 -7.56
CA ASN A 96 7.68 4.24 -7.72
C ASN A 96 8.83 4.98 -7.03
N LEU A 97 9.18 4.61 -5.81
CA LEU A 97 10.30 5.21 -5.08
C LEU A 97 11.63 5.02 -5.84
N ILE A 98 11.90 3.81 -6.32
CA ILE A 98 13.11 3.49 -7.11
C ILE A 98 13.10 4.27 -8.43
N SER A 99 11.95 4.32 -9.11
CA SER A 99 11.78 5.06 -10.37
C SER A 99 12.08 6.54 -10.16
N GLN A 100 11.56 7.15 -9.08
CA GLN A 100 11.89 8.51 -8.70
C GLN A 100 13.40 8.65 -8.45
N PHE A 101 14.02 7.79 -7.62
CA PHE A 101 15.47 7.83 -7.37
C PHE A 101 16.35 7.71 -8.62
N VAL A 102 15.98 6.86 -9.58
CA VAL A 102 16.79 6.55 -10.77
C VAL A 102 16.56 7.55 -11.91
N LEU A 103 15.31 7.93 -12.17
CA LEU A 103 14.93 8.73 -13.33
C LEU A 103 14.82 10.22 -13.03
N HIS A 104 14.57 10.60 -11.79
CA HIS A 104 14.45 11.99 -11.37
C HIS A 104 15.31 12.21 -10.13
N SER A 105 16.54 12.72 -10.31
CA SER A 105 17.39 13.23 -9.23
C SER A 105 16.80 14.49 -8.53
N GLY A 106 15.48 14.65 -8.55
CA GLY A 106 14.73 15.68 -7.89
C GLY A 106 14.42 15.33 -6.43
N LEU A 107 14.02 16.36 -5.69
CA LEU A 107 13.71 16.34 -4.26
C LEU A 107 12.60 15.32 -3.94
N ILE A 108 12.99 14.09 -3.61
CA ILE A 108 12.09 13.14 -2.95
C ILE A 108 11.64 13.79 -1.66
N THR A 109 10.33 13.91 -1.50
CA THR A 109 9.80 14.54 -0.31
C THR A 109 9.92 13.58 0.88
N TRP A 110 10.18 14.11 2.08
CA TRP A 110 10.23 13.31 3.30
C TRP A 110 9.03 12.37 3.49
N PRO A 111 7.77 12.78 3.18
CA PRO A 111 6.62 11.90 3.26
C PRO A 111 6.68 10.71 2.29
N GLU A 112 7.15 10.90 1.05
CA GLU A 112 7.29 9.81 0.08
C GLU A 112 8.34 8.80 0.55
N LEU A 113 9.48 9.29 1.01
CA LEU A 113 10.57 8.47 1.56
C LEU A 113 10.10 7.67 2.79
N ALA A 114 9.39 8.31 3.72
CA ALA A 114 8.81 7.65 4.88
C ALA A 114 7.80 6.57 4.47
N SER A 115 6.93 6.86 3.50
CA SER A 115 5.95 5.89 3.00
C SER A 115 6.61 4.67 2.34
N GLY A 116 7.69 4.87 1.58
CA GLY A 116 8.45 3.77 0.95
C GLY A 116 9.19 2.91 1.98
N LEU A 117 9.78 3.52 3.00
CA LEU A 117 10.40 2.80 4.12
C LEU A 117 9.39 1.93 4.87
N ILE A 118 8.20 2.49 5.17
CA ILE A 118 7.12 1.74 5.82
C ILE A 118 6.64 0.61 4.90
N GLY A 119 6.49 0.85 3.60
CA GLY A 119 6.11 -0.18 2.64
C GLY A 119 7.10 -1.33 2.55
N MET A 120 8.41 -1.05 2.63
CA MET A 120 9.45 -2.09 2.73
C MET A 120 9.32 -2.92 4.01
N LEU A 121 9.03 -2.29 5.15
CA LEU A 121 8.80 -3.02 6.41
C LEU A 121 7.56 -3.91 6.33
N ILE A 122 6.49 -3.42 5.70
CA ILE A 122 5.25 -4.17 5.49
C ILE A 122 5.50 -5.38 4.59
N LEU A 123 6.21 -5.20 3.47
CA LEU A 123 6.60 -6.29 2.59
C LEU A 123 7.48 -7.33 3.28
N GLY A 124 8.49 -6.87 4.03
CA GLY A 124 9.37 -7.75 4.81
C GLY A 124 8.58 -8.59 5.83
N TYR A 125 7.56 -8.01 6.46
CA TYR A 125 6.66 -8.73 7.36
C TYR A 125 5.78 -9.74 6.62
N LEU A 126 5.15 -9.35 5.51
CA LEU A 126 4.25 -10.21 4.73
C LEU A 126 4.98 -11.40 4.10
N LEU A 127 6.25 -11.23 3.71
CA LEU A 127 7.07 -12.28 3.12
C LEU A 127 7.50 -13.38 4.12
N GLN A 128 7.34 -13.15 5.43
CA GLN A 128 7.69 -14.16 6.42
C GLN A 128 6.79 -15.40 6.26
N PRO A 129 7.37 -16.62 6.20
CA PRO A 129 6.61 -17.84 5.89
C PRO A 129 5.52 -18.13 6.93
N LYS A 130 5.74 -17.77 8.20
CA LYS A 130 4.76 -17.92 9.28
C LYS A 130 3.55 -17.00 9.08
N ILE A 131 3.80 -15.75 8.69
CA ILE A 131 2.78 -14.73 8.46
C ILE A 131 1.97 -15.06 7.20
N LYS A 132 2.65 -15.39 6.10
CA LYS A 132 2.01 -15.87 4.87
C LYS A 132 1.04 -17.02 5.14
N GLN A 133 1.44 -18.01 5.94
CA GLN A 133 0.56 -19.12 6.30
C GLN A 133 -0.65 -18.69 7.14
N GLN A 134 -0.50 -17.71 8.03
CA GLN A 134 -1.62 -17.18 8.82
C GLN A 134 -2.68 -16.51 7.94
N PHE A 135 -2.25 -15.67 6.99
CA PHE A 135 -3.18 -15.01 6.06
C PHE A 135 -3.84 -15.98 5.07
N LEU A 136 -3.14 -17.04 4.65
CA LEU A 136 -3.67 -18.00 3.69
C LEU A 136 -4.56 -19.09 4.31
N LYS A 137 -4.37 -19.41 5.60
CA LYS A 137 -5.15 -20.43 6.33
C LYS A 137 -6.37 -19.87 7.06
N SER A 138 -6.41 -18.56 7.31
CA SER A 138 -7.57 -17.86 7.87
C SER A 138 -8.72 -17.91 6.86
N THR A 139 -9.56 -18.93 6.96
CA THR A 139 -10.78 -19.12 6.16
C THR A 139 -11.96 -19.25 7.12
#